data_AF-A0A7S2X4R9-F1
#
_entry.id   AF-A0A7S2X4R9-F1
#
_cell.length_a   1.000
_cell.length_b   1.000
_cell.length_c   1.000
_cell.angle_alpha   90.00
_cell.angle_beta   90.00
_cell.angle_gamma   90.00
#
_symmetry.space_group_name_H-M   'P 1'
#
loop_
_entity.id
_entity.type
_entity.pdbx_description
1 polymer ?
#
loop_
_entity_poly.entity_id
_entity_poly.type
_entity_poly.pdbx_seq_one_letter_code
_entity_poly.pdbx_strand_id
1 'polypeptide(L)'
;QVNIDSGKYSRELMRNAKSYFEAQDKCRDPKMAMQLAYQLTKNKGTCTCCIVAIEGETLKTANFGDAGFLVLRPCLKHTDECFSIEKIPTLGSEDVEWTLLYKSFEMQHYFNCPVQMGTGSE
;
A
#
# COMPACT_ATOMS: atom_id res chain seq x y z
N GLN A 1 -25.52 -8.79 19.81
CA GLN A 1 -24.45 -7.98 19.20
C GLN A 1 -23.24 -8.88 19.04
N VAL A 2 -22.78 -9.14 17.82
CA VAL A 2 -21.58 -9.97 17.61
C VAL A 2 -20.37 -9.04 17.74
N ASN A 3 -19.45 -9.33 18.67
CA ASN A 3 -18.19 -8.60 18.79
C ASN A 3 -17.30 -8.95 17.59
N ILE A 4 -17.35 -8.11 16.55
CA ILE A 4 -16.49 -8.20 15.37
C ILE A 4 -15.21 -7.42 15.66
N ASP A 5 -14.08 -8.13 15.73
CA ASP A 5 -12.75 -7.51 15.84
C ASP A 5 -12.24 -7.19 14.43
N SER A 6 -12.37 -5.93 14.02
CA SER A 6 -11.91 -5.44 12.72
C SER A 6 -10.42 -5.68 12.50
N GLY A 7 -9.62 -5.70 13.57
CA GLY A 7 -8.20 -6.02 13.50
C GLY A 7 -7.94 -7.46 13.07
N LYS A 8 -8.80 -8.43 13.43
CA LYS A 8 -8.64 -9.84 12.99
C LYS A 8 -8.78 -9.97 11.49
N TYR A 9 -9.79 -9.32 10.91
CA TYR A 9 -10.01 -9.28 9.47
C TYR A 9 -8.79 -8.69 8.74
N SER A 10 -8.39 -7.46 9.09
CA SER A 10 -7.29 -6.77 8.41
C SER A 10 -5.96 -7.53 8.51
N ARG A 11 -5.66 -8.11 9.68
CA ARG A 11 -4.42 -8.88 9.89
C ARG A 11 -4.41 -10.18 9.10
N GLU A 12 -5.54 -10.87 8.99
CA GLU A 12 -5.64 -12.08 8.17
C GLU A 12 -5.52 -11.74 6.68
N LEU A 13 -6.22 -10.71 6.21
CA LEU A 13 -6.11 -10.22 4.84
C LEU A 13 -4.64 -9.94 4.46
N MET A 14 -3.90 -9.20 5.30
CA MET A 14 -2.50 -8.89 5.03
C MET A 14 -1.57 -10.11 5.11
N ARG A 15 -1.86 -11.09 5.97
CA ARG A 15 -1.11 -12.36 5.98
C ARG A 15 -1.30 -13.14 4.69
N ASN A 16 -2.54 -13.25 4.21
CA ASN A 16 -2.82 -13.93 2.94
C ASN A 16 -2.17 -13.21 1.74
N ALA A 17 -2.20 -11.87 1.73
CA ALA A 17 -1.51 -11.07 0.71
C ALA A 17 0.01 -11.28 0.76
N LYS A 18 0.61 -11.36 1.96
CA LYS A 18 2.04 -11.68 2.14
C LYS A 18 2.37 -13.05 1.56
N SER A 19 1.57 -14.08 1.87
CA SER A 19 1.78 -15.44 1.37
C SER A 19 1.71 -15.52 -0.16
N TYR A 20 0.88 -14.70 -0.82
CA TYR A 20 0.87 -14.58 -2.28
C TYR A 20 2.23 -14.15 -2.83
N PHE A 21 2.84 -13.11 -2.24
CA PHE A 21 4.13 -12.62 -2.69
C PHE A 21 5.30 -13.53 -2.31
N GLU A 22 5.21 -14.26 -1.20
CA GLU A 22 6.20 -15.26 -0.81
C GLU A 22 6.19 -16.50 -1.73
N ALA A 23 5.04 -16.80 -2.35
CA ALA A 23 4.89 -17.92 -3.28
C ALA A 23 5.24 -17.58 -4.74
N GLN A 24 5.47 -16.31 -5.08
CA GLN A 24 5.79 -15.87 -6.45
C GLN A 24 7.22 -15.34 -6.57
N ASP A 25 8.00 -15.97 -7.44
CA ASP A 25 9.40 -15.58 -7.68
C ASP A 25 9.56 -14.41 -8.68
N LYS A 26 8.56 -14.15 -9.54
CA LYS A 26 8.76 -13.29 -10.72
C LYS A 26 7.74 -12.18 -10.90
N CYS A 27 6.45 -12.45 -10.71
CA CYS A 27 5.42 -11.43 -10.90
C CYS A 27 5.03 -10.85 -9.53
N ARG A 28 4.99 -9.53 -9.42
CA ARG A 28 4.40 -8.86 -8.26
C ARG A 28 3.15 -8.13 -8.70
N ASP A 29 1.99 -8.78 -8.60
CA ASP A 29 0.68 -8.18 -8.91
C ASP A 29 -0.10 -7.89 -7.61
N PRO A 30 -0.14 -6.62 -7.15
CA PRO A 30 -0.90 -6.20 -5.98
C PRO A 30 -2.40 -6.43 -6.07
N LYS A 31 -2.99 -6.35 -7.27
CA LYS A 31 -4.42 -6.54 -7.47
C LYS A 31 -4.78 -8.00 -7.25
N MET A 32 -4.00 -8.92 -7.83
CA MET A 32 -4.18 -10.35 -7.62
C MET A 32 -3.92 -10.75 -6.17
N ALA A 33 -2.88 -10.18 -5.54
CA ALA A 33 -2.61 -10.37 -4.11
C ALA A 33 -3.81 -9.98 -3.24
N MET A 34 -4.40 -8.81 -3.52
CA MET A 34 -5.58 -8.31 -2.81
C MET A 34 -6.82 -9.20 -3.02
N GLN A 35 -7.08 -9.64 -4.25
CA GLN A 35 -8.22 -10.49 -4.60
C GLN A 35 -8.13 -11.88 -3.94
N LEU A 36 -6.97 -12.52 -4.00
CA LEU A 36 -6.76 -13.81 -3.34
C LEU A 36 -6.80 -13.69 -1.82
N ALA A 37 -6.20 -12.63 -1.27
CA ALA A 37 -6.28 -12.36 0.16
C ALA A 37 -7.72 -12.21 0.64
N TYR A 38 -8.57 -11.50 -0.12
CA TYR A 38 -10.00 -11.36 0.17
C TYR A 38 -10.70 -12.73 0.21
N GLN A 39 -10.51 -13.57 -0.83
CA GLN A 39 -11.13 -14.90 -0.92
C GLN A 39 -10.71 -15.85 0.22
N LEU A 40 -9.44 -15.75 0.64
CA LEU A 40 -8.87 -16.61 1.67
C LEU A 40 -9.22 -16.16 3.10
N THR A 41 -9.55 -14.88 3.31
CA THR A 41 -9.85 -14.33 4.65
C THR A 41 -11.16 -14.88 5.19
N LYS A 42 -11.14 -15.50 6.38
CA LYS A 42 -12.30 -16.15 7.01
C LYS A 42 -12.83 -15.41 8.23
N ASN A 43 -12.01 -14.60 8.89
CA ASN A 43 -12.50 -13.72 9.95
C ASN A 43 -13.57 -12.77 9.38
N LYS A 44 -14.58 -12.45 10.20
CA LYS A 44 -15.58 -11.44 9.84
C LYS A 44 -15.03 -10.05 10.14
N GLY A 45 -15.37 -9.09 9.29
CA GLY A 45 -14.97 -7.71 9.44
C GLY A 45 -14.91 -7.00 8.11
N THR A 46 -14.43 -5.76 8.16
CA THR A 46 -14.23 -4.89 7.00
C THR A 46 -12.93 -4.12 7.20
N CYS A 47 -12.23 -3.79 6.12
CA CYS A 47 -11.07 -2.89 6.21
C CYS A 47 -10.83 -2.12 4.92
N THR A 48 -9.97 -1.11 5.02
CA THR A 48 -9.29 -0.52 3.86
C THR A 48 -8.01 -1.29 3.57
N CYS A 49 -7.50 -1.23 2.35
CA CYS A 49 -6.35 -2.00 1.92
C CYS A 49 -5.52 -1.22 0.90
N CYS A 50 -4.21 -1.14 1.12
CA CYS A 50 -3.25 -0.53 0.19
C CYS A 50 -2.06 -1.47 0.09
N ILE A 51 -1.78 -1.95 -1.13
CA ILE A 51 -0.64 -2.81 -1.43
C ILE A 51 0.22 -2.11 -2.48
N VAL A 52 1.48 -1.87 -2.12
CA VAL A 52 2.50 -1.30 -3.01
C VAL A 52 3.61 -2.33 -3.18
N ALA A 53 3.92 -2.67 -4.42
CA ALA A 53 4.99 -3.60 -4.77
C ALA A 53 6.01 -2.92 -5.68
N ILE A 54 7.29 -3.14 -5.39
CA ILE A 54 8.42 -2.66 -6.19
C ILE A 54 8.93 -3.81 -7.06
N GLU A 55 9.01 -3.58 -8.37
CA GLU A 55 9.56 -4.52 -9.34
C GLU A 55 10.53 -3.78 -10.26
N GLY A 56 11.83 -3.92 -9.97
CA GLY A 56 12.87 -3.10 -10.60
C GLY A 56 12.62 -1.61 -10.31
N GLU A 57 12.46 -0.83 -11.38
CA GLU A 57 12.18 0.61 -11.33
C GLU A 57 10.68 0.94 -11.36
N THR A 58 9.81 -0.09 -11.34
CA THR A 58 8.36 0.09 -11.43
C THR A 58 7.70 -0.08 -10.07
N LEU A 59 6.82 0.86 -9.71
CA LEU A 59 5.86 0.71 -8.62
C LEU A 59 4.53 0.21 -9.17
N LYS A 60 4.10 -0.96 -8.71
CA LYS A 60 2.76 -1.51 -8.97
C LYS A 60 1.93 -1.37 -7.71
N THR A 61 0.68 -0.97 -7.82
CA THR A 61 -0.17 -0.72 -6.64
C THR A 61 -1.61 -1.19 -6.82
N ALA A 62 -2.25 -1.51 -5.70
CA ALA A 62 -3.67 -1.72 -5.61
C ALA A 62 -4.15 -1.12 -4.28
N ASN A 63 -5.08 -0.17 -4.36
CA ASN A 63 -5.68 0.49 -3.22
C ASN A 63 -7.17 0.13 -3.19
N PHE A 64 -7.77 0.14 -2.01
CA PHE A 64 -9.20 -0.06 -1.78
C PHE A 64 -9.63 0.69 -0.51
N GLY A 65 -10.63 1.55 -0.63
CA GLY A 65 -11.05 2.47 0.42
C GLY A 65 -10.21 3.76 0.45
N ASP A 66 -10.03 4.33 1.64
CA ASP A 66 -9.34 5.61 1.87
C ASP A 66 -7.83 5.48 2.15
N ALA A 67 -7.27 4.26 2.10
CA ALA A 67 -5.84 4.03 2.25
C ALA A 67 -5.07 4.44 0.97
N GLY A 68 -3.88 5.03 1.16
CA GLY A 68 -3.04 5.52 0.08
C GLY A 68 -1.56 5.62 0.45
N PHE A 69 -0.74 6.16 -0.45
CA PHE A 69 0.70 6.34 -0.26
C PHE A 69 1.22 7.58 -1.01
N LEU A 70 2.39 8.06 -0.59
CA LEU A 70 3.15 9.13 -1.25
C LEU A 70 4.51 8.57 -1.70
N VAL A 71 5.02 9.06 -2.83
CA VAL A 71 6.40 8.85 -3.26
C VAL A 71 7.12 10.18 -3.09
N LEU A 72 7.99 10.23 -2.08
CA LEU A 72 8.87 11.36 -1.81
C LEU A 72 10.28 11.01 -2.28
N ARG A 73 10.92 11.93 -3.01
CA ARG A 73 12.32 11.78 -3.43
C ARG A 73 13.14 12.94 -2.87
N PRO A 74 14.28 12.66 -2.22
CA PRO A 74 15.18 13.69 -1.74
C PRO A 74 16.06 14.20 -2.88
N CYS A 75 16.30 15.50 -2.89
CA CYS A 75 17.12 16.23 -3.85
C CYS A 75 18.06 17.15 -3.08
N LEU A 76 19.25 17.43 -3.63
CA LEU A 76 20.14 18.43 -3.06
C LEU A 76 19.65 19.82 -3.45
N LYS A 77 19.67 20.77 -2.51
CA LYS A 77 19.33 22.15 -2.83
C LYS A 77 20.34 22.72 -3.82
N HIS A 78 19.84 23.52 -4.76
CA HIS A 78 20.64 24.22 -5.77
C HIS A 78 21.45 23.31 -6.72
N THR A 79 21.11 22.02 -6.84
CA THR A 79 21.69 21.12 -7.83
C THR A 79 20.62 20.25 -8.49
N ASP A 80 20.85 19.86 -9.75
CA ASP A 80 20.04 18.85 -10.45
C ASP A 80 20.55 17.41 -10.19
N GLU A 81 21.49 17.25 -9.25
CA GLU A 81 22.12 15.96 -9.00
C GLU A 81 21.21 15.04 -8.19
N CYS A 82 20.83 13.91 -8.81
CA CYS A 82 20.26 12.80 -8.08
C CYS A 82 21.34 12.12 -7.24
N PHE A 83 21.00 11.76 -6.00
CA PHE A 83 21.91 11.07 -5.11
C PHE A 83 21.23 9.87 -4.46
N SER A 84 22.01 8.83 -4.14
CA SER A 84 21.52 7.66 -3.43
C SER A 84 21.10 8.05 -2.01
N ILE A 85 19.94 7.57 -1.57
CA ILE A 85 19.38 7.84 -0.23
C ILE A 85 20.36 7.55 0.92
N GLU A 86 21.32 6.64 0.69
CA GLU A 86 22.43 6.29 1.60
C GLU A 86 23.34 7.47 1.96
N LYS A 87 23.38 8.54 1.15
CA LYS A 87 24.15 9.75 1.46
C LYS A 87 23.40 10.74 2.36
N ILE A 88 22.08 10.57 2.56
CA ILE A 88 21.28 11.48 3.42
C ILE A 88 21.86 11.63 4.83
N PRO A 89 22.27 10.56 5.55
CA PRO A 89 22.80 10.71 6.90
C PRO A 89 24.09 11.55 6.98
N THR A 90 24.79 11.73 5.85
CA THR A 90 26.02 12.52 5.76
C THR A 90 25.78 13.96 5.28
N LEU A 91 24.57 14.28 4.84
CA LEU A 91 24.18 15.61 4.37
C LEU A 91 23.56 16.39 5.53
N GLY A 92 23.76 17.71 5.57
CA GLY A 92 23.04 18.57 6.49
C GLY A 92 21.54 18.54 6.16
N SER A 93 20.67 18.60 7.18
CA SER A 93 19.22 18.71 6.96
C SER A 93 18.84 19.95 6.13
N GLU A 94 19.70 20.98 6.13
CA GLU A 94 19.52 22.17 5.32
C GLU A 94 19.87 21.96 3.84
N ASP A 95 20.61 20.92 3.49
CA ASP A 95 21.07 20.64 2.12
C ASP A 95 20.07 19.79 1.32
N VAL A 96 19.08 19.18 1.99
CA VAL A 96 18.13 18.24 1.38
C VAL A 96 16.75 18.87 1.25
N GLU A 97 16.18 18.79 0.05
CA GLU A 97 14.81 19.13 -0.25
C GLU A 97 14.04 17.87 -0.66
N TRP A 98 12.83 17.67 -0.12
CA TRP A 98 11.98 16.53 -0.47
C TRP A 98 10.95 16.94 -1.51
N THR A 99 10.99 16.29 -2.67
CA THR A 99 10.01 16.49 -3.74
C THR A 99 8.94 15.40 -3.68
N LEU A 100 7.67 15.81 -3.72
CA LEU A 100 6.54 14.90 -3.94
C LEU A 100 6.47 14.50 -5.41
N LEU A 101 6.84 13.26 -5.72
CA LEU A 101 6.76 12.73 -7.09
C LEU A 101 5.39 12.17 -7.42
N TYR A 102 4.73 11.55 -6.44
CA TYR A 102 3.44 10.91 -6.65
C TYR A 102 2.64 10.90 -5.35
N LYS A 103 1.36 11.22 -5.47
CA LYS A 103 0.35 10.98 -4.44
C LYS A 103 -0.67 10.01 -5.02
N SER A 104 -0.91 8.89 -4.36
CA SER A 104 -1.98 7.98 -4.78
C SER A 104 -3.32 8.68 -4.77
N PHE A 105 -4.16 8.40 -5.75
CA PHE A 105 -5.52 8.92 -5.78
C PHE A 105 -6.27 8.49 -4.52
N GLU A 106 -6.97 9.44 -3.90
CA GLU A 106 -7.95 9.14 -2.87
C GLU A 106 -9.12 8.44 -3.54
N MET A 107 -9.32 7.15 -3.26
CA MET A 107 -10.56 6.49 -3.68
C MET A 107 -11.64 6.80 -2.65
N GLN A 108 -12.11 8.05 -2.66
CA GLN A 108 -13.32 8.43 -1.93
C GLN A 108 -14.55 7.85 -2.67
N HIS A 109 -14.79 6.55 -2.53
CA HIS A 109 -16.19 6.14 -2.44
C HIS A 109 -16.61 6.47 -1.01
N TYR A 110 -17.59 7.37 -0.89
CA TYR A 110 -18.22 7.81 0.34
C TYR A 110 -18.18 6.74 1.43
N PHE A 111 -17.84 7.15 2.66
CA PHE A 111 -18.10 6.40 3.88
C PHE A 111 -19.57 5.88 3.80
N ASN A 112 -19.77 4.60 3.48
CA ASN A 112 -21.02 3.92 3.04
C ASN A 112 -21.44 3.96 1.54
N CYS A 113 -20.56 3.60 0.59
CA CYS A 113 -20.97 3.36 -0.80
C CYS A 113 -20.25 2.14 -1.43
N PRO A 114 -20.97 1.29 -2.19
CA PRO A 114 -21.58 0.05 -1.73
C PRO A 114 -20.60 -1.14 -1.56
N VAL A 115 -19.30 -0.97 -1.84
CA VAL A 115 -18.34 -2.07 -1.84
C VAL A 115 -17.36 -1.85 -0.70
N GLN A 116 -17.36 -2.75 0.27
CA GLN A 116 -16.30 -2.88 1.28
C GLN A 116 -15.52 -4.16 1.02
N MET A 117 -14.27 -4.21 1.45
CA MET A 117 -13.57 -5.48 1.57
C MET A 117 -14.00 -6.07 2.90
N GLY A 118 -15.02 -6.92 2.88
CA GLY A 118 -15.55 -7.58 4.07
C GLY A 118 -16.35 -8.85 3.79
N THR A 119 -16.64 -9.62 4.84
CA THR A 119 -17.46 -10.83 4.70
C THR A 119 -18.89 -10.48 4.26
N GLY A 120 -19.34 -11.00 3.11
CA GLY A 120 -20.67 -10.75 2.55
C GLY A 120 -20.75 -9.55 1.60
N SER A 121 -19.60 -9.07 1.12
CA SER A 121 -19.53 -8.05 0.06
C SER A 121 -19.59 -8.77 -1.29
N GLU A 122 -20.77 -8.79 -1.91
CA GLU A 122 -20.96 -9.15 -3.33
C GLU A 122 -21.10 -7.90 -4.18
#